data_AF-A0A538M3B3-F1
#
_entry.id   AF-A0A538M3B3-F1
#
_cell.length_a   1.000
_cell.length_b   1.000
_cell.length_c   1.000
_cell.angle_alpha   90.00
_cell.angle_beta   90.00
_cell.angle_gamma   90.00
#
_symmetry.space_group_name_H-M   'P 1'
#
loop_
_entity.id
_entity.type
_entity.pdbx_description
1 polymer ?
#
loop_
_entity_poly.entity_id
_entity_poly.type
_entity_poly.pdbx_seq_one_letter_code
_entity_poly.pdbx_strand_id
1 'polypeptide(L)'
;MAVTADEQAEHPAARVGLDRIVARARILRPWVRGLIAYLVYQAIAIVLWAIPILGDPAHRILGTEVGDTRFYEWALRWTPWALEHGRNPIFSDRIFAPTGMDLARTTFIPGPALVMYPITRFFGPLVSYNILMALAPALAAWAAYLVCHRLTGAFWPSLLGG
;
A
#
# COMPACT_ATOMS: atom_id res chain seq x y z
N MET A 1 -1.78 -33.45 -49.02
CA MET A 1 -1.47 -32.10 -48.51
C MET A 1 -2.48 -31.80 -47.41
N ALA A 2 -2.16 -32.25 -46.19
CA ALA A 2 -3.04 -32.22 -45.03
C ALA A 2 -2.31 -31.45 -43.93
N VAL A 3 -2.63 -30.17 -43.77
CA VAL A 3 -2.23 -29.33 -42.64
C VAL A 3 -3.34 -28.29 -42.45
N THR A 4 -3.66 -28.01 -41.18
CA THR A 4 -4.56 -26.96 -40.64
C THR A 4 -6.07 -27.15 -40.80
N ALA A 5 -6.67 -28.08 -40.03
CA ALA A 5 -8.10 -28.02 -39.69
C ALA A 5 -8.37 -28.18 -38.17
N ASP A 6 -7.32 -28.18 -37.34
CA ASP A 6 -7.42 -28.48 -35.90
C ASP A 6 -7.24 -27.25 -34.98
N GLU A 7 -7.07 -26.05 -35.54
CA GLU A 7 -6.72 -24.85 -34.75
C GLU A 7 -7.92 -23.91 -34.49
N GLN A 8 -9.15 -24.38 -34.71
CA GLN A 8 -10.36 -23.55 -34.51
C GLN A 8 -11.31 -24.06 -33.41
N ALA A 9 -10.96 -25.15 -32.73
CA ALA A 9 -11.70 -25.63 -31.56
C ALA A 9 -11.34 -24.85 -30.27
N GLU A 10 -11.20 -23.53 -30.35
CA GLU A 10 -11.18 -22.70 -29.15
C GLU A 10 -12.61 -22.65 -28.60
N HIS A 11 -12.84 -23.43 -27.55
CA HIS A 11 -14.15 -23.69 -26.93
C HIS A 11 -15.06 -22.44 -26.91
N PRO A 12 -16.19 -22.40 -27.66
CA PRO A 12 -17.10 -21.25 -27.70
C PRO A 12 -17.64 -20.90 -26.30
N ALA A 13 -17.69 -21.88 -25.38
CA ALA A 13 -18.02 -21.68 -23.98
C ALA A 13 -17.03 -20.75 -23.23
N ALA A 14 -15.73 -20.82 -23.55
CA ALA A 14 -14.70 -19.99 -22.91
C ALA A 14 -14.80 -18.53 -23.37
N ARG A 15 -15.02 -18.30 -24.67
CA ARG A 15 -15.23 -16.96 -25.25
C ARG A 15 -16.50 -16.30 -24.69
N VAL A 16 -17.62 -17.04 -24.63
CA VAL A 16 -18.87 -16.57 -24.01
C VAL A 16 -18.70 -16.23 -22.52
N GLY A 17 -17.86 -16.97 -21.80
CA GLY A 17 -17.52 -16.68 -20.41
C GLY A 17 -16.74 -15.37 -20.25
N LEU A 18 -15.71 -15.18 -21.08
CA LEU A 18 -14.89 -13.96 -21.09
C LEU A 18 -15.71 -12.73 -21.49
N ASP A 19 -16.56 -12.84 -22.51
CA ASP A 19 -17.43 -11.76 -22.99
C ASP A 19 -18.41 -11.29 -21.91
N ARG A 20 -18.96 -12.23 -21.12
CA ARG A 20 -19.84 -11.93 -19.99
C ARG A 20 -19.11 -11.24 -18.83
N ILE A 21 -17.85 -11.61 -18.57
CA ILE A 21 -17.01 -10.97 -17.56
C ILE A 21 -16.67 -9.54 -17.99
N VAL A 22 -16.29 -9.34 -19.26
CA VAL A 22 -15.98 -8.03 -19.84
C VAL A 22 -17.22 -7.12 -19.88
N ALA A 23 -18.38 -7.67 -20.24
CA ALA A 23 -19.65 -6.93 -20.24
C ALA A 23 -20.10 -6.52 -18.83
N ARG A 24 -19.95 -7.40 -17.82
CA ARG A 24 -20.20 -7.05 -16.41
C ARG A 24 -19.24 -5.98 -15.90
N ALA A 25 -17.95 -6.05 -16.28
CA ALA A 25 -16.98 -5.03 -15.92
C ALA A 25 -17.36 -3.64 -16.47
N ARG A 26 -18.04 -3.56 -17.62
CA ARG A 26 -18.59 -2.32 -18.18
C ARG A 26 -19.73 -1.71 -17.35
N ILE A 27 -20.49 -2.52 -16.61
CA ILE A 27 -21.60 -2.09 -15.73
C ILE A 27 -21.10 -1.71 -14.32
N LEU A 28 -19.89 -2.14 -13.94
CA LEU A 28 -19.32 -1.78 -12.63
C LEU A 28 -19.07 -0.28 -12.54
N ARG A 29 -19.59 0.33 -11.45
CA ARG A 29 -19.35 1.74 -11.11
C ARG A 29 -17.84 2.02 -11.06
N PRO A 30 -17.36 3.21 -11.47
CA PRO A 30 -15.93 3.51 -11.53
C PRO A 30 -15.14 3.22 -10.24
N TRP A 31 -15.74 3.48 -9.07
CA TRP A 31 -15.12 3.20 -7.77
C TRP A 31 -14.89 1.71 -7.50
N VAL A 32 -15.74 0.82 -8.05
CA VAL A 32 -15.58 -0.63 -7.91
C VAL A 32 -14.36 -1.10 -8.67
N ARG A 33 -14.12 -0.56 -9.88
CA ARG A 33 -12.91 -0.86 -10.65
C ARG A 33 -11.65 -0.40 -9.92
N GLY A 34 -11.69 0.80 -9.35
CA GLY A 34 -10.63 1.32 -8.49
C GLY A 34 -10.36 0.40 -7.29
N LEU A 35 -11.41 -0.06 -6.62
CA LEU A 35 -11.27 -0.99 -5.48
C LEU A 35 -10.68 -2.34 -5.92
N ILE A 36 -11.12 -2.90 -7.04
CA ILE A 36 -10.56 -4.14 -7.58
C ILE A 36 -9.06 -3.98 -7.86
N ALA A 37 -8.65 -2.88 -8.51
CA ALA A 37 -7.24 -2.60 -8.77
C ALA A 37 -6.43 -2.54 -7.47
N TYR A 38 -6.90 -1.78 -6.47
CA TYR A 38 -6.28 -1.73 -5.16
C TYR A 38 -6.12 -3.11 -4.51
N LEU A 39 -7.17 -3.93 -4.52
CA LEU A 39 -7.13 -5.28 -3.93
C LEU A 39 -6.14 -6.20 -4.65
N VAL A 40 -6.03 -6.10 -5.97
CA VAL A 40 -5.04 -6.84 -6.75
C VAL A 40 -3.62 -6.44 -6.34
N TYR A 41 -3.33 -5.14 -6.29
CA TYR A 41 -2.03 -4.66 -5.84
C TYR A 41 -1.72 -5.03 -4.40
N GLN A 42 -2.72 -4.97 -3.51
CA GLN A 42 -2.56 -5.35 -2.13
C GLN A 42 -2.27 -6.84 -1.96
N ALA A 43 -2.94 -7.70 -2.73
CA ALA A 43 -2.66 -9.13 -2.73
C ALA A 43 -1.23 -9.43 -3.20
N ILE A 44 -0.79 -8.77 -4.28
CA ILE A 44 0.59 -8.90 -4.78
C ILE A 44 1.59 -8.43 -3.72
N ALA A 45 1.37 -7.26 -3.11
CA ALA A 45 2.25 -6.73 -2.06
C ALA A 45 2.33 -7.66 -0.84
N ILE A 46 1.21 -8.27 -0.44
CA ILE A 46 1.19 -9.23 0.66
C ILE A 46 2.02 -10.46 0.31
N VAL A 47 1.81 -11.04 -0.88
CA VAL A 47 2.51 -12.24 -1.33
C VAL A 47 4.01 -12.01 -1.44
N LEU A 48 4.43 -10.85 -1.96
CA LEU A 48 5.84 -10.54 -2.16
C LEU A 48 6.56 -10.20 -0.85
N TRP A 49 5.91 -9.46 0.06
CA TRP A 49 6.62 -8.84 1.19
C TRP A 49 6.01 -9.12 2.56
N ALA A 50 4.69 -9.22 2.68
CA ALA A 50 4.03 -9.24 4.00
C ALA A 50 3.86 -10.65 4.59
N ILE A 51 3.97 -11.74 3.81
CA ILE A 51 3.85 -13.12 4.34
C ILE A 51 4.67 -13.36 5.63
N PRO A 52 5.95 -12.96 5.72
CA PRO A 52 6.77 -13.24 6.90
C PRO A 52 6.26 -12.61 8.20
N ILE A 53 5.57 -11.47 8.11
CA ILE A 53 5.08 -10.72 9.29
C ILE A 53 3.68 -11.16 9.75
N LEU A 54 2.89 -11.87 8.92
CA LEU A 54 1.51 -12.23 9.24
C LEU A 54 1.38 -13.10 10.50
N GLY A 55 2.40 -13.89 10.84
CA GLY A 55 2.40 -14.75 12.02
C GLY A 55 2.82 -14.05 13.32
N ASP A 56 3.59 -12.96 13.23
CA ASP A 56 4.10 -12.25 14.41
C ASP A 56 4.46 -10.78 14.07
N PRO A 57 3.45 -9.93 13.82
CA PRO A 57 3.67 -8.56 13.38
C PRO A 57 4.22 -7.64 14.49
N ALA A 58 4.27 -8.12 15.73
CA ALA A 58 4.75 -7.35 16.88
C ALA A 58 6.26 -7.55 17.16
N HIS A 59 6.88 -8.58 16.58
CA HIS A 59 8.32 -8.85 16.78
C HIS A 59 9.10 -9.03 15.47
N ARG A 60 8.42 -9.16 14.33
CA ARG A 60 9.05 -9.23 13.01
C ARG A 60 8.95 -7.90 12.30
N ILE A 61 9.99 -7.54 11.57
CA ILE A 61 10.06 -6.28 10.81
C ILE A 61 9.82 -6.60 9.33
N LEU A 62 8.95 -5.83 8.68
CA LEU A 62 8.88 -5.80 7.23
C LEU A 62 10.01 -4.90 6.70
N GLY A 63 11.15 -5.52 6.41
CA GLY A 63 12.37 -4.85 5.95
C GLY A 63 13.64 -5.48 6.52
N THR A 64 14.79 -5.07 6.00
CA THR A 64 16.10 -5.57 6.46
C THR A 64 16.87 -4.57 7.33
N GLU A 65 16.50 -3.29 7.30
CA GLU A 65 17.21 -2.21 7.98
C GLU A 65 16.56 -1.87 9.33
N VAL A 66 17.29 -2.17 10.41
CA VAL A 66 16.81 -1.95 11.78
C VAL A 66 16.89 -0.47 12.16
N GLY A 67 17.86 0.28 11.61
CA GLY A 67 18.04 1.71 11.90
C GLY A 67 16.82 2.54 11.51
N ASP A 68 16.39 2.43 10.25
CA ASP A 68 15.23 3.16 9.73
C ASP A 68 13.94 2.76 10.45
N THR A 69 13.76 1.45 10.71
CA THR A 69 12.60 0.95 11.44
C THR A 69 12.47 1.62 12.81
N ARG A 70 13.57 1.70 13.58
CA ARG A 70 13.59 2.33 14.90
C ARG A 70 13.25 3.82 14.83
N PHE A 71 13.73 4.52 13.80
CA PHE A 71 13.38 5.93 13.60
C PHE A 71 11.88 6.09 13.34
N TYR A 72 11.28 5.27 12.46
CA TYR A 72 9.84 5.33 12.20
C TYR A 72 8.99 4.93 13.40
N GLU A 73 9.39 3.92 14.18
CA GLU A 73 8.71 3.58 15.43
C GLU A 73 8.71 4.75 16.42
N TRP A 74 9.83 5.46 16.52
CA TRP A 74 9.91 6.68 17.31
C TRP A 74 9.01 7.78 16.74
N ALA A 75 9.04 8.01 15.42
CA ALA A 75 8.26 9.05 14.75
C ALA A 75 6.73 8.83 14.88
N LEU A 76 6.28 7.57 14.81
CA LEU A 76 4.88 7.17 15.00
C LEU A 76 4.37 7.51 16.40
N ARG A 77 5.23 7.44 17.42
CA ARG A 77 4.88 7.86 18.79
C ARG A 77 5.04 9.37 19.00
N TRP A 78 6.02 9.98 18.34
CA TRP A 78 6.38 11.38 18.58
C TRP A 78 5.24 12.34 18.21
N THR A 79 4.65 12.22 17.02
CA THR A 79 3.61 13.16 16.55
C THR A 79 2.42 13.26 17.52
N PRO A 80 1.74 12.14 17.87
CA PRO A 80 0.62 12.21 18.81
C PRO A 80 1.07 12.68 20.20
N TRP A 81 2.22 12.21 20.70
CA TRP A 81 2.75 12.64 21.98
C TRP A 81 3.03 14.15 22.02
N ALA A 82 3.62 14.70 20.96
CA ALA A 82 3.95 16.12 20.87
C ALA A 82 2.68 16.98 20.90
N LEU A 83 1.64 16.58 20.16
CA LEU A 83 0.36 17.28 20.16
C LEU A 83 -0.33 17.21 21.53
N GLU A 84 -0.34 16.04 22.18
CA GLU A 84 -0.91 15.87 23.53
C GLU A 84 -0.19 16.74 24.58
N HIS A 85 1.10 17.02 24.41
CA HIS A 85 1.90 17.80 25.35
C HIS A 85 2.14 19.26 24.90
N GLY A 86 1.44 19.72 23.85
CA GLY A 86 1.60 21.09 23.32
C GLY A 86 3.01 21.40 22.80
N ARG A 87 3.76 20.39 22.38
CA ARG A 87 5.09 20.52 21.77
C ARG A 87 4.97 20.62 20.26
N ASN A 88 5.97 21.23 19.63
CA ASN A 88 6.04 21.33 18.18
C ASN A 88 6.26 19.93 17.56
N PRO A 89 5.33 19.38 16.76
CA PRO A 89 5.48 18.03 16.19
C PRO A 89 6.57 17.93 15.12
N ILE A 90 7.01 19.05 14.52
CA ILE A 90 8.05 19.06 13.48
C ILE A 90 9.45 19.41 14.01
N PHE A 91 9.63 19.59 15.33
CA PHE A 91 10.94 19.81 15.94
C PHE A 91 11.08 18.96 17.20
N SER A 92 12.19 18.25 17.37
CA SER A 92 12.45 17.43 18.55
C SER A 92 13.76 17.80 19.23
N ASP A 93 13.69 18.09 20.52
CA ASP A 93 14.82 18.26 21.43
C ASP A 93 15.37 16.92 21.95
N ARG A 94 14.72 15.80 21.61
CA ARG A 94 15.07 14.45 22.10
C ARG A 94 16.02 13.68 21.20
N ILE A 95 16.18 14.12 19.96
CA ILE A 95 17.15 13.56 19.02
C ILE A 95 18.28 14.57 18.88
N PHE A 96 19.53 14.13 18.98
CA PHE A 96 20.71 15.00 18.98
C PHE A 96 20.67 16.08 20.07
N ALA A 97 20.24 15.70 21.29
CA ALA A 97 20.27 16.60 22.44
C ALA A 97 21.71 17.09 22.74
N PRO A 98 21.90 18.34 23.20
CA PRO A 98 20.85 19.33 23.52
C PRO A 98 20.37 20.15 22.33
N THR A 99 21.04 20.08 21.17
CA THR A 99 20.76 20.93 20.01
C THR A 99 19.39 20.64 19.39
N GLY A 100 18.95 19.39 19.43
CA GLY A 100 17.70 18.97 18.80
C GLY A 100 17.82 18.88 17.27
N MET A 101 16.70 18.58 16.61
CA MET A 101 16.63 18.60 15.15
C MET A 101 15.25 19.02 14.61
N ASP A 102 15.29 19.68 13.45
CA ASP A 102 14.12 19.98 12.63
C ASP A 102 13.73 18.73 11.83
N LEU A 103 12.59 18.13 12.19
CA LEU A 103 12.07 16.92 11.57
C LEU A 103 11.50 17.19 10.17
N ALA A 104 11.15 18.44 9.83
CA ALA A 104 10.73 18.79 8.48
C ALA A 104 11.84 18.60 7.44
N ARG A 105 13.10 18.49 7.89
CA ARG A 105 14.28 18.21 7.06
C ARG A 105 14.62 16.72 7.00
N THR A 106 13.76 15.87 7.53
CA THR A 106 13.93 14.41 7.55
C THR A 106 12.76 13.74 6.84
N THR A 107 12.83 12.42 6.66
CA THR A 107 11.72 11.58 6.18
C THR A 107 10.67 11.36 7.26
N PHE A 108 10.14 12.46 7.81
CA PHE A 108 9.17 12.45 8.90
C PHE A 108 7.74 12.25 8.38
N ILE A 109 6.92 11.50 9.14
CA ILE A 109 5.60 11.02 8.69
C ILE A 109 4.46 11.41 9.67
N PRO A 110 4.17 12.70 9.88
CA PRO A 110 3.18 13.14 10.87
C PRO A 110 1.75 12.69 10.53
N GLY A 111 1.38 12.72 9.24
CA GLY A 111 0.05 12.27 8.79
C GLY A 111 -0.20 10.78 9.10
N PRO A 112 0.66 9.86 8.63
CA PRO A 112 0.57 8.45 8.99
C PRO A 112 0.61 8.19 10.50
N ALA A 113 1.42 8.93 11.27
CA ALA A 113 1.47 8.80 12.72
C ALA A 113 0.12 9.11 13.40
N LEU A 114 -0.62 10.11 12.90
CA LEU A 114 -1.96 10.42 13.40
C LEU A 114 -2.98 9.35 13.01
N VAL A 115 -2.97 8.89 11.77
CA VAL A 115 -3.88 7.83 11.30
C VAL A 115 -3.65 6.53 12.07
N MET A 116 -2.39 6.19 12.33
CA MET A 116 -2.01 4.97 13.03
C MET A 116 -2.00 5.10 14.55
N TYR A 117 -2.30 6.28 15.10
CA TYR A 117 -2.32 6.51 16.55
C TYR A 117 -3.07 5.45 17.37
N PRO A 118 -4.33 5.07 17.06
CA PRO A 118 -5.03 4.05 17.83
C PRO A 118 -4.29 2.70 17.79
N ILE A 119 -3.79 2.31 16.62
CA ILE A 119 -3.07 1.04 16.44
C ILE A 119 -1.73 1.09 17.20
N THR A 120 -1.01 2.21 17.11
CA THR A 120 0.25 2.43 17.84
C THR A 120 0.03 2.36 19.35
N ARG A 121 -1.08 2.91 19.85
CA ARG A 121 -1.43 2.93 21.27
C ARG A 121 -1.78 1.53 21.81
N PHE A 122 -2.51 0.72 21.06
CA PHE A 122 -3.00 -0.58 21.52
C PHE A 122 -2.10 -1.77 21.17
N PHE A 123 -1.43 -1.72 20.01
CA PHE A 123 -0.62 -2.84 19.47
C PHE A 123 0.86 -2.50 19.34
N GLY A 124 1.24 -1.25 19.59
CA GLY A 124 2.62 -0.79 19.49
C GLY A 124 2.98 -0.21 18.12
N PRO A 125 4.08 0.56 18.06
CA PRO A 125 4.51 1.24 16.85
C PRO A 125 5.05 0.30 15.77
N LEU A 126 5.64 -0.85 16.14
CA LEU A 126 6.13 -1.82 15.17
C LEU A 126 4.99 -2.44 14.34
N VAL A 127 3.86 -2.77 14.98
CA VAL A 127 2.66 -3.23 14.26
C VAL A 127 2.18 -2.15 13.28
N SER A 128 2.18 -0.89 13.72
CA SER A 128 1.77 0.23 12.88
C SER A 128 2.71 0.45 11.69
N TYR A 129 4.02 0.36 11.91
CA TYR A 129 5.05 0.40 10.88
C TYR A 129 4.85 -0.71 9.84
N ASN A 130 4.66 -1.94 10.29
CA ASN A 130 4.46 -3.09 9.43
C ASN A 130 3.20 -2.96 8.56
N ILE A 131 2.10 -2.45 9.12
CA ILE A 131 0.89 -2.15 8.35
C ILE A 131 1.19 -1.11 7.28
N LEU A 132 1.83 0.01 7.63
CA LEU A 132 2.18 1.05 6.67
C LEU A 132 3.08 0.51 5.55
N MET A 133 4.06 -0.32 5.88
CA MET A 133 4.96 -0.94 4.90
C MET A 133 4.25 -1.92 3.98
N ALA A 134 3.25 -2.67 4.47
CA ALA A 134 2.44 -3.54 3.64
C ALA A 134 1.46 -2.78 2.71
N LEU A 135 0.97 -1.62 3.16
CA LEU A 135 0.03 -0.79 2.40
C LEU A 135 0.73 0.12 1.38
N ALA A 136 1.94 0.61 1.68
CA ALA A 136 2.67 1.59 0.89
C ALA A 136 2.80 1.23 -0.61
N PRO A 137 3.33 0.06 -1.00
CA PRO A 137 3.48 -0.28 -2.42
C PRO A 137 2.14 -0.44 -3.12
N ALA A 138 1.13 -0.98 -2.44
CA ALA A 138 -0.20 -1.17 -3.01
C ALA A 138 -0.91 0.18 -3.25
N LEU A 139 -0.79 1.12 -2.32
CA LEU A 139 -1.32 2.48 -2.47
C LEU A 139 -0.60 3.27 -3.57
N ALA A 140 0.72 3.10 -3.70
CA ALA A 140 1.51 3.72 -4.76
C ALA A 140 1.09 3.21 -6.15
N ALA A 141 1.02 1.89 -6.33
CA ALA A 141 0.54 1.26 -7.56
C ALA A 141 -0.91 1.67 -7.88
N TRP A 142 -1.76 1.72 -6.86
CA TRP A 142 -3.14 2.17 -7.02
C TRP A 142 -3.26 3.63 -7.44
N ALA A 143 -2.45 4.53 -6.88
CA ALA A 143 -2.40 5.93 -7.32
C ALA A 143 -1.93 6.06 -8.77
N ALA A 144 -0.91 5.30 -9.18
CA ALA A 144 -0.45 5.23 -10.56
C ALA A 144 -1.56 4.72 -11.50
N TYR A 145 -2.26 3.65 -11.12
CA TYR A 145 -3.45 3.15 -11.81
C TYR A 145 -4.50 4.25 -12.01
N LEU A 146 -4.82 5.05 -10.99
CA LEU A 146 -5.80 6.12 -11.09
C LEU A 146 -5.39 7.19 -12.11
N VAL A 147 -4.09 7.53 -12.16
CA VAL A 147 -3.54 8.45 -13.17
C VAL A 147 -3.65 7.84 -14.56
N CYS A 148 -3.19 6.59 -14.75
CA CYS A 148 -3.29 5.90 -16.04
C CYS A 148 -4.75 5.77 -16.50
N HIS A 149 -5.68 5.45 -15.60
CA HIS A 149 -7.10 5.32 -15.91
C HIS A 149 -7.73 6.65 -16.30
N ARG A 150 -7.31 7.76 -15.68
CA ARG A 150 -7.72 9.10 -16.09
C ARG A 150 -7.25 9.46 -17.49
N LEU A 151 -6.09 8.96 -17.92
CA LEU A 151 -5.52 9.23 -19.25
C LEU A 151 -6.08 8.32 -20.35
N THR A 152 -6.27 7.03 -20.07
CA THR A 152 -6.66 6.04 -21.09
C THR A 152 -8.17 5.77 -21.14
N GLY A 153 -8.88 5.98 -20.03
CA GLY A 153 -10.27 5.51 -19.85
C GLY A 153 -10.41 3.98 -19.85
N ALA A 154 -9.32 3.23 -19.99
CA ALA A 154 -9.29 1.78 -20.11
C ALA A 154 -8.87 1.15 -18.78
N PHE A 155 -9.44 -0.02 -18.46
CA PHE A 155 -9.14 -0.69 -17.19
C PHE A 155 -7.80 -1.44 -17.25
N TRP A 156 -7.65 -2.35 -18.22
CA TRP A 156 -6.49 -3.25 -18.30
C TRP A 156 -5.16 -2.55 -18.55
N PRO A 157 -5.04 -1.60 -19.50
CA PRO A 157 -3.79 -0.87 -19.70
C PRO A 157 -3.39 -0.09 -18.44
N SER A 158 -4.36 0.45 -17.71
CA SER A 158 -4.10 1.20 -16.49
C SER A 158 -3.72 0.31 -15.32
N LEU A 159 -4.29 -0.90 -15.23
CA LEU A 159 -3.92 -1.89 -14.22
C LEU A 159 -2.48 -2.39 -14.41
N LEU A 160 -1.97 -2.41 -15.64
CA LEU A 160 -0.56 -2.72 -15.91
C LEU A 160 0.37 -1.51 -15.70
N GLY A 161 -0.17 -0.30 -15.72
CA GLY A 161 0.59 0.94 -15.57
C GLY A 161 0.88 1.33 -14.12
N GLY A 162 0.11 0.79 -13.17
CA GLY A 162 0.42 0.84 -11.74
C GLY A 162 1.05 -0.45 -11.28
#